data_AF-A0A926ZUF6-F1
#
_entry.id   AF-A0A926ZUF6-F1
#
_cell.length_a   1.000
_cell.length_b   1.000
_cell.length_c   1.000
_cell.angle_alpha   90.00
_cell.angle_beta   90.00
_cell.angle_gamma   90.00
#
_symmetry.space_group_name_H-M   'P 1'
#
loop_
_entity.id
_entity.type
_entity.pdbx_description
1 polymer ?
#
loop_
_entity_poly.entity_id
_entity_poly.type
_entity_poly.pdbx_seq_one_letter_code
_entity_poly.pdbx_strand_id
1 'polypeptide(L)'
;MQTQAFIAQSPATSETVGVEISLKLYTYPKPDREPVKILVIGSKEAINSIIHTLHYHRFAEVFEWTDYLPAPTPERPLQTRPGEVMKALVKYCRG
;
A
#
# COMPACT_ATOMS: atom_id res chain seq x y z
N MET A 1 29.24 34.46 -35.96
CA MET A 1 29.40 34.09 -34.54
C MET A 1 28.03 34.25 -33.87
N GLN A 2 27.25 33.18 -33.72
CA GLN A 2 25.95 33.20 -33.04
C GLN A 2 25.96 32.09 -31.99
N THR A 3 25.96 32.46 -30.72
CA THR A 3 25.91 31.54 -29.57
C THR A 3 24.45 31.22 -29.25
N GLN A 4 24.06 29.97 -29.47
CA GLN A 4 22.75 29.47 -29.07
C GLN A 4 22.83 28.97 -27.62
N ALA A 5 22.03 29.57 -26.73
CA ALA A 5 21.96 29.20 -25.33
C ALA A 5 21.25 27.83 -25.19
N PHE A 6 21.91 26.89 -24.52
CA PHE A 6 21.37 25.58 -24.17
C PHE A 6 20.35 25.75 -23.04
N ILE A 7 19.08 25.45 -23.34
CA ILE A 7 18.00 25.45 -22.34
C ILE A 7 18.31 24.36 -21.30
N ALA A 8 18.42 24.77 -20.04
CA ALA A 8 18.46 23.86 -18.91
C ALA A 8 17.12 23.10 -18.83
N GLN A 9 17.12 21.83 -19.19
CA GLN A 9 16.00 20.93 -18.95
C GLN A 9 15.97 20.64 -17.44
N SER A 10 14.96 21.18 -16.75
CA SER A 10 14.63 20.86 -15.36
C SER A 10 14.47 19.34 -15.18
N PRO A 11 14.91 18.77 -14.04
CA PRO A 11 14.90 17.32 -13.85
C PRO A 11 13.48 16.79 -13.73
N ALA A 12 13.28 15.62 -14.32
CA ALA A 12 12.08 14.78 -14.34
C ALA A 12 11.06 15.06 -13.22
N THR A 13 9.86 15.46 -13.62
CA THR A 13 8.64 15.38 -12.82
C THR A 13 8.49 13.91 -12.39
N SER A 14 8.80 13.59 -11.12
CA SER A 14 8.36 12.33 -10.53
C SER A 14 6.85 12.39 -10.44
N GLU A 15 6.17 11.87 -11.46
CA GLU A 15 4.74 11.67 -11.44
C GLU A 15 4.43 10.75 -10.25
N THR A 16 3.95 11.37 -9.16
CA THR A 16 3.55 10.65 -7.97
C THR A 16 2.19 10.07 -8.26
N VAL A 17 2.10 8.76 -8.41
CA VAL A 17 0.82 8.14 -8.67
C VAL A 17 0.22 7.64 -7.36
N GLY A 18 -0.97 8.16 -7.05
CA GLY A 18 -1.73 7.80 -5.86
C GLY A 18 -2.52 6.51 -6.06
N VAL A 19 -2.71 5.77 -4.97
CA VAL A 19 -3.60 4.59 -4.94
C VAL A 19 -4.67 4.86 -3.91
N GLU A 20 -5.92 4.86 -4.35
CA GLU A 20 -7.06 4.94 -3.44
C GLU A 20 -7.57 3.51 -3.15
N ILE A 21 -7.64 3.18 -1.86
CA ILE A 21 -8.14 1.89 -1.39
C ILE A 21 -9.20 2.15 -0.32
N SER A 22 -10.43 1.70 -0.59
CA SER A 22 -11.54 1.74 0.37
C SER A 22 -11.45 0.53 1.31
N LEU A 23 -11.18 0.79 2.58
CA LEU A 23 -10.98 -0.25 3.61
C LEU A 23 -12.12 -0.24 4.62
N LYS A 24 -12.60 -1.43 4.99
CA LYS A 24 -13.52 -1.56 6.12
C LYS A 24 -12.73 -1.41 7.42
N LEU A 25 -13.25 -0.58 8.32
CA LEU A 25 -12.71 -0.43 9.66
C LEU A 25 -13.32 -1.48 10.58
N TYR A 26 -12.47 -2.36 11.11
CA TYR A 26 -12.86 -3.33 12.13
C TYR A 26 -12.57 -2.86 13.56
N THR A 27 -11.84 -1.75 13.69
CA THR A 27 -11.58 -1.09 14.98
C THR A 27 -12.17 0.30 14.98
N TYR A 28 -12.78 0.67 16.10
CA TYR A 28 -13.44 1.95 16.25
C TYR A 28 -12.41 3.08 16.45
N PRO A 29 -12.58 4.23 15.79
CA PRO A 29 -11.76 5.41 16.08
C PRO A 29 -11.98 5.81 17.53
N LYS A 30 -10.88 5.87 18.29
CA LYS A 30 -10.87 6.36 19.66
C LYS A 30 -9.89 7.53 19.75
N PRO A 31 -10.15 8.52 20.61
CA PRO A 31 -9.28 9.69 20.73
C PRO A 31 -7.87 9.35 21.24
N ASP A 32 -7.68 8.20 21.89
CA ASP A 32 -6.39 7.70 22.36
C ASP A 32 -5.63 6.83 21.32
N ARG A 33 -6.13 6.73 20.09
CA ARG A 33 -5.58 5.81 19.09
C ARG A 33 -5.40 6.44 17.71
N GLU A 34 -4.29 6.11 17.08
CA GLU A 34 -3.96 6.56 15.74
C GLU A 34 -4.23 5.47 14.70
N PRO A 35 -4.78 5.82 13.52
CA PRO A 35 -5.01 4.88 12.44
C PRO A 35 -3.71 4.54 11.72
N VAL A 36 -3.27 3.29 11.87
CA VAL A 36 -2.15 2.71 11.12
C VAL A 36 -2.70 1.95 9.92
N LYS A 37 -2.33 2.39 8.71
CA LYS A 37 -2.64 1.69 7.45
C LYS A 37 -1.50 0.76 7.10
N ILE A 38 -1.82 -0.50 6.86
CA ILE A 38 -0.82 -1.52 6.49
C ILE A 38 -1.18 -2.05 5.11
N LEU A 39 -0.17 -2.07 4.24
CA LEU A 39 -0.25 -2.62 2.90
C LEU A 39 0.84 -3.68 2.75
N VAL A 40 0.46 -4.88 2.32
CA VAL A 40 1.41 -5.96 2.03
C VAL A 40 1.24 -6.38 0.59
N ILE A 41 2.36 -6.46 -0.13
CA ILE A 41 2.44 -6.82 -1.55
C ILE A 41 3.46 -7.96 -1.68
N GLY A 42 3.11 -9.00 -2.43
CA GLY A 42 3.99 -10.14 -2.65
C GLY A 42 3.25 -11.37 -3.16
N SER A 43 3.88 -12.54 -3.09
CA SER A 43 3.21 -13.79 -3.42
C SER A 43 2.08 -14.10 -2.44
N LYS A 44 1.09 -14.88 -2.89
CA LYS A 44 -0.03 -15.32 -2.04
C LYS A 44 0.45 -16.03 -0.77
N GLU A 45 1.48 -16.87 -0.90
CA GLU A 45 2.07 -17.62 0.21
C GLU A 45 2.75 -16.70 1.23
N ALA A 46 3.57 -15.75 0.76
CA ALA A 46 4.26 -14.79 1.62
C ALA A 46 3.27 -13.90 2.37
N ILE A 47 2.23 -13.40 1.67
CA ILE A 47 1.17 -12.60 2.28
C ILE A 47 0.41 -13.40 3.34
N ASN A 48 0.02 -14.65 3.06
CA ASN A 48 -0.63 -15.49 4.06
C ASN A 48 0.27 -15.71 5.28
N SER A 49 1.57 -15.96 5.08
CA SER A 49 2.52 -16.12 6.20
C SER A 49 2.58 -14.87 7.07
N ILE A 50 2.60 -13.67 6.47
CA ILE A 50 2.59 -12.39 7.21
C ILE A 50 1.29 -12.23 7.99
N ILE A 51 0.14 -12.51 7.38
CA ILE A 51 -1.16 -12.43 8.06
C ILE A 51 -1.22 -13.39 9.24
N HIS A 52 -0.81 -14.64 9.05
CA HIS A 52 -0.79 -15.64 10.12
C HIS A 52 0.15 -15.23 11.25
N THR A 53 1.31 -14.67 10.92
CA THR A 53 2.27 -14.17 11.92
C THR A 53 1.67 -13.01 12.73
N LEU A 54 1.07 -12.03 12.06
CA LEU A 54 0.44 -10.89 12.72
C LEU A 54 -0.78 -11.29 13.56
N HIS A 55 -1.53 -12.30 13.10
CA HIS A 55 -2.61 -12.91 13.87
C HIS A 55 -2.08 -13.65 15.10
N TYR A 56 -1.03 -14.44 14.97
CA TYR A 56 -0.37 -15.13 16.08
C TYR A 56 0.10 -14.14 17.17
N HIS A 57 0.65 -12.99 16.76
CA HIS A 57 1.02 -11.91 17.66
C HIS A 57 -0.15 -11.06 18.17
N ARG A 58 -1.41 -11.43 17.85
CA ARG A 58 -2.64 -10.71 18.21
C ARG A 58 -2.65 -9.25 17.77
N PHE A 59 -1.89 -8.94 16.73
CA PHE A 59 -1.84 -7.61 16.15
C PHE A 59 -3.08 -7.33 15.29
N ALA A 60 -3.42 -8.28 14.40
CA ALA A 60 -4.57 -8.20 13.52
C ALA A 60 -5.20 -9.58 13.30
N GLU A 61 -6.53 -9.64 13.29
CA GLU A 61 -7.28 -10.84 12.94
C GLU A 61 -7.27 -11.07 11.42
N VAL A 62 -7.37 -12.33 10.99
CA VAL A 62 -7.32 -12.71 9.56
C VAL A 62 -8.43 -12.02 8.76
N PHE A 63 -9.61 -11.85 9.36
CA PHE A 63 -10.78 -11.23 8.72
C PHE A 63 -10.72 -9.71 8.67
N GLU A 64 -9.76 -9.06 9.38
CA GLU A 64 -9.60 -7.60 9.33
C GLU A 64 -8.92 -7.13 8.04
N TRP A 65 -8.27 -8.05 7.32
CA TRP A 65 -7.64 -7.77 6.05
C TRP A 65 -8.66 -7.73 4.92
N THR A 66 -8.41 -6.92 3.89
CA THR A 66 -9.18 -6.96 2.64
C THR A 66 -9.12 -8.31 1.97
N ASP A 67 -10.00 -8.54 1.01
CA ASP A 67 -9.75 -9.54 -0.04
C ASP A 67 -8.48 -9.20 -0.82
N TYR A 68 -8.00 -10.17 -1.61
CA TYR A 68 -6.86 -9.94 -2.49
C TYR A 68 -7.18 -8.84 -3.50
N LEU A 69 -6.41 -7.76 -3.43
CA LEU A 69 -6.49 -6.65 -4.35
C LEU A 69 -5.67 -7.00 -5.60
N PRO A 70 -6.18 -6.71 -6.80
CA PRO A 70 -5.54 -7.12 -8.04
C PRO A 70 -4.22 -6.37 -8.28
N ALA A 71 -3.31 -7.08 -8.96
CA ALA A 71 -2.07 -6.56 -9.51
C ALA A 71 -2.34 -5.31 -10.39
N PRO A 72 -1.58 -4.23 -10.25
CA PRO A 72 -1.87 -2.93 -10.87
C PRO A 72 -1.50 -2.94 -12.36
N THR A 73 -2.51 -2.65 -13.19
CA THR A 73 -2.43 -2.44 -14.65
C THR A 73 -1.87 -1.05 -14.98
N PRO A 74 -1.55 -0.68 -16.24
CA PRO A 74 -1.02 0.65 -16.58
C PRO A 74 -1.88 1.84 -16.08
N GLU A 75 -3.18 1.62 -15.84
CA GLU A 75 -4.12 2.56 -15.20
C GLU A 75 -4.02 2.62 -13.66
N ARG A 76 -3.27 1.70 -13.03
CA ARG A 76 -3.07 1.54 -11.60
C ARG A 76 -1.55 1.46 -11.30
N PRO A 77 -0.98 2.41 -10.58
CA PRO A 77 0.46 2.64 -10.59
C PRO A 77 1.37 1.68 -9.83
N LEU A 78 0.82 0.80 -9.03
CA LEU A 78 1.62 -0.05 -8.16
C LEU A 78 2.16 -1.23 -8.99
N GLN A 79 3.12 -1.06 -9.90
CA GLN A 79 3.64 -2.18 -10.70
C GLN A 79 4.03 -3.39 -9.82
N THR A 80 3.19 -4.43 -9.81
CA THR A 80 3.47 -5.70 -9.13
C THR A 80 3.91 -6.72 -10.17
N ARG A 81 4.77 -7.66 -9.77
CA ARG A 81 5.17 -8.75 -10.67
C ARG A 81 3.96 -9.63 -11.01
N PRO A 82 3.96 -10.31 -12.18
CA PRO A 82 2.93 -11.30 -12.48
C PRO A 82 2.81 -12.34 -11.35
N GLY A 83 1.61 -12.52 -10.81
CA GLY A 83 1.34 -13.44 -9.70
C GLY A 83 1.51 -12.83 -8.29
N GLU A 84 1.97 -11.58 -8.18
CA GLU A 84 1.89 -10.84 -6.92
C GLU A 84 0.47 -10.33 -6.69
N VAL A 85 0.09 -10.31 -5.43
CA VAL A 85 -1.21 -9.85 -4.94
C VAL A 85 -0.98 -8.87 -3.80
N MET A 86 -2.05 -8.19 -3.39
CA MET A 86 -1.99 -7.18 -2.34
C MET A 86 -3.09 -7.40 -1.32
N LYS A 87 -2.81 -7.15 -0.05
CA LYS A 87 -3.81 -7.06 1.01
C LYS A 87 -3.53 -5.86 1.89
N ALA A 88 -4.60 -5.26 2.40
CA ALA A 88 -4.52 -4.05 3.20
C ALA A 88 -5.37 -4.19 4.47
N LEU A 89 -5.02 -3.44 5.51
CA LEU A 89 -5.88 -3.20 6.67
C LEU A 89 -5.67 -1.80 7.25
N VAL A 90 -6.62 -1.37 8.07
CA VAL A 90 -6.46 -0.20 8.95
C VAL A 90 -6.69 -0.64 10.39
N LYS A 91 -5.75 -0.32 11.28
CA LYS A 91 -5.83 -0.62 12.71
C LYS A 91 -5.63 0.65 13.52
N TYR A 92 -6.45 0.84 14.56
CA TYR A 92 -6.24 1.90 15.54
C TYR A 92 -5.32 1.41 16.66
N CYS A 93 -4.09 1.91 16.69
CA CYS A 93 -3.05 1.57 17.65
C CYS A 93 -2.87 2.71 18.67
N ARG A 94 -2.41 2.40 19.88
CA ARG A 94 -1.95 3.43 20.83
C ARG A 94 -0.52 3.83 20.46
N GLY A 95 -0.27 5.14 20.39
CA GLY A 95 1.06 5.71 20.24
C GLY A 95 1.86 5.69 21.53
#